data_AF-A0A2D6N563-F1
#
_entry.id   AF-A0A2D6N563-F1
#
_cell.length_a   1.000
_cell.length_b   1.000
_cell.length_c   1.000
_cell.angle_alpha   90.00
_cell.angle_beta   90.00
_cell.angle_gamma   90.00
#
_symmetry.space_group_name_H-M   'P 1'
#
loop_
_entity.id
_entity.type
_entity.pdbx_description
1 polymer ?
#
loop_
_entity_poly.entity_id
_entity_poly.type
_entity_poly.pdbx_seq_one_letter_code
_entity_poly.pdbx_strand_id
1 'polypeptide(L)'
;MRCWTKRAASWPRLSFSVPRRTANCSAERIPHFPRRLSKHGDQEHGDGVLRRRTSRNRRDIRHRAQAPAEPMTTPDYLHFPTLLALHNALDSLDPAAPPRALPVFPQTVTSSAGRRIAILPGSFNPLHQGHVALAAAAQDTEGADEVWLGLARVTVDKEQTTGALAEDRLVALRHFVQSHPRYGVLLFNRGLYVDQALAARTLWANQVTLQFLVGYDKIVQVFDSRYYEDRDAALCKLFSLASFLVAPRDDATADDLDRLLSRTENQPYANRVRSLNLPRKLAAVSSTSLRVHLGNPADSSGLSALPSPAARLATSTHAYNPPLLLGDALVDRYAVRGALLTALFKDCKWALAHADLPQLLAAALGPTAAGSALRVALLRPADPPLSPGQLRALIQAAQTNAGKQ
;
A
#
# COMPACT_ATOMS: atom_id res chain seq x y z
N MET A 1 -21.29 22.32 -23.26
CA MET A 1 -19.98 22.98 -23.42
C MET A 1 -19.86 24.15 -22.46
N ARG A 2 -19.18 23.97 -21.32
CA ARG A 2 -18.65 25.08 -20.50
C ARG A 2 -17.31 24.65 -19.92
N CYS A 3 -16.31 25.49 -20.19
CA CYS A 3 -14.90 25.38 -19.83
C CYS A 3 -14.73 25.40 -18.30
N TRP A 4 -14.19 24.34 -17.72
CA TRP A 4 -13.65 24.39 -16.35
C TRP A 4 -12.14 24.66 -16.45
N THR A 5 -11.77 25.87 -16.04
CA THR A 5 -10.39 26.36 -15.98
C THR A 5 -9.57 25.53 -15.00
N LYS A 6 -8.38 25.11 -15.44
CA LYS A 6 -7.33 24.51 -14.61
C LYS A 6 -7.02 25.44 -13.43
N ARG A 7 -7.40 25.07 -12.21
CA ARG A 7 -6.75 25.57 -11.00
C ARG A 7 -5.66 24.58 -10.63
N ALA A 8 -4.41 24.97 -10.84
CA ALA A 8 -3.29 24.33 -10.16
C ALA A 8 -3.52 24.48 -8.65
N ALA A 9 -3.57 23.37 -7.92
CA ALA A 9 -3.61 23.41 -6.47
C ALA A 9 -2.25 23.92 -5.98
N SER A 10 -2.19 25.20 -5.66
CA SER A 10 -1.08 25.78 -4.91
C SER A 10 -1.06 25.17 -3.52
N TRP A 11 0.03 24.51 -3.16
CA TRP A 11 0.34 24.10 -1.79
C TRP A 11 0.21 25.33 -0.88
N PRO A 12 -0.45 25.24 0.30
CA PRO A 12 -0.52 26.38 1.21
C PRO A 12 0.89 26.74 1.67
N ARG A 13 1.38 27.91 1.24
CA ARG A 13 2.61 28.53 1.72
C ARG A 13 2.43 28.86 3.20
N LEU A 14 2.95 28.00 4.07
CA LEU A 14 3.18 28.37 5.46
C LEU A 14 4.51 29.11 5.52
N SER A 15 4.43 30.44 5.48
CA SER A 15 5.59 31.32 5.68
C SER A 15 6.11 31.18 7.11
N PHE A 16 7.14 30.37 7.28
CA PHE A 16 8.03 30.47 8.43
C PHE A 16 9.20 31.38 8.06
N SER A 17 9.25 32.57 8.67
CA SER A 17 10.43 33.42 8.63
C SER A 17 11.52 32.80 9.50
N VAL A 18 12.41 32.03 8.88
CA VAL A 18 13.68 31.58 9.49
C VAL A 18 14.81 32.43 8.87
N PRO A 19 15.72 33.02 9.66
CA PRO A 19 16.83 33.79 9.11
C PRO A 19 17.69 32.90 8.22
N ARG A 20 18.05 33.37 7.02
CA ARG A 20 19.06 32.73 6.16
C ARG A 20 20.39 32.67 6.92
N ARG A 21 20.65 31.55 7.59
CA ARG A 21 21.99 31.09 7.93
C ARG A 21 22.28 29.91 7.02
N THR A 22 23.40 29.99 6.30
CA THR A 22 24.04 28.83 5.70
C THR A 22 24.21 27.77 6.79
N ALA A 23 23.33 26.77 6.80
CA ALA A 23 23.43 25.66 7.74
C ALA A 23 24.59 24.78 7.27
N ASN A 24 25.78 25.07 7.79
CA ASN A 24 26.83 24.06 7.85
C ASN A 24 26.25 22.89 8.67
N CYS A 25 25.90 21.77 8.03
CA CYS A 25 25.72 20.48 8.72
C CYS A 25 27.12 20.03 9.22
N SER A 26 27.71 20.78 10.14
CA SER A 26 28.97 20.48 10.82
C SER A 26 28.68 20.05 12.26
N ALA A 27 28.87 18.74 12.50
CA ALA A 27 29.28 18.15 13.77
C ALA A 27 28.37 18.28 15.02
N GLU A 28 27.04 18.35 14.88
CA GLU A 28 26.19 17.74 15.92
C GLU A 28 26.14 16.23 15.66
N ARG A 29 26.70 15.45 16.59
CA ARG A 29 26.96 14.01 16.44
C ARG A 29 25.70 13.26 16.02
N ILE A 30 25.61 12.93 14.73
CA ILE A 30 24.77 11.85 14.23
C ILE A 30 25.30 10.57 14.88
N PRO A 31 24.51 9.82 15.68
CA PRO A 31 25.01 8.64 16.38
C PRO A 31 25.51 7.59 15.38
N HIS A 32 26.75 7.14 15.57
CA HIS A 32 27.38 6.06 14.81
C HIS A 32 26.73 4.72 15.17
N PHE A 33 26.19 4.01 14.17
CA PHE A 33 25.76 2.61 14.31
C PHE A 33 26.89 1.68 13.83
N PRO A 34 27.22 0.60 14.56
CA PRO A 34 28.29 -0.31 14.18
C PRO A 34 27.92 -1.13 12.93
N ARG A 35 28.82 -1.13 11.92
CA ARG A 35 28.80 -2.06 10.79
C ARG A 35 29.27 -3.44 11.28
N ARG A 36 28.47 -4.50 11.08
CA ARG A 36 29.02 -5.87 11.01
C ARG A 36 29.37 -6.17 9.55
N LEU A 37 30.67 -6.33 9.29
CA LEU A 37 31.20 -6.93 8.07
C LEU A 37 31.20 -8.45 8.27
N SER A 38 30.39 -9.20 7.52
CA SER A 38 30.55 -10.64 7.40
C SER A 38 31.69 -10.93 6.41
N LYS A 39 32.84 -11.34 6.94
CA LYS A 39 33.88 -12.03 6.16
C LYS A 39 33.72 -13.52 6.42
N HIS A 40 33.30 -14.29 5.42
CA HIS A 40 33.55 -15.73 5.39
C HIS A 40 34.60 -15.98 4.31
N GLY A 41 35.79 -16.40 4.77
CA GLY A 41 36.84 -16.93 3.93
C GLY A 41 36.73 -18.45 3.88
N ASP A 42 37.13 -19.00 2.74
CA ASP A 42 37.28 -20.40 2.43
C ASP A 42 38.31 -21.10 3.35
N GLN A 43 38.03 -22.34 3.71
CA GLN A 43 39.07 -23.35 3.95
C GLN A 43 38.48 -24.77 3.80
N GLU A 44 38.97 -25.48 2.79
CA GLU A 44 38.83 -26.93 2.60
C GLU A 44 39.85 -27.68 3.49
N HIS A 45 39.46 -28.84 4.06
CA HIS A 45 40.13 -30.16 3.93
C HIS A 45 39.67 -31.13 5.04
N GLY A 46 39.48 -32.41 4.67
CA GLY A 46 39.67 -33.55 5.59
C GLY A 46 38.51 -34.53 5.82
N ASP A 47 38.40 -35.51 4.91
CA ASP A 47 38.01 -36.92 5.06
C ASP A 47 37.19 -37.45 6.27
N GLY A 48 36.13 -38.19 5.91
CA GLY A 48 35.95 -39.58 6.35
C GLY A 48 35.09 -39.84 7.60
N VAL A 49 33.88 -40.35 7.40
CA VAL A 49 33.49 -41.72 7.82
C VAL A 49 32.05 -42.01 7.38
N LEU A 50 31.94 -43.08 6.61
CA LEU A 50 30.74 -43.73 6.12
C LEU A 50 29.86 -44.24 7.29
N ARG A 51 28.59 -43.85 7.35
CA ARG A 51 27.53 -44.71 7.92
C ARG A 51 26.28 -44.69 7.04
N ARG A 52 26.14 -45.76 6.26
CA ARG A 52 24.90 -46.15 5.58
C ARG A 52 23.80 -46.42 6.61
N ARG A 53 22.63 -45.80 6.45
CA ARG A 53 21.35 -46.38 6.85
C ARG A 53 20.31 -46.19 5.73
N THR A 54 20.19 -47.29 4.99
CA THR A 54 19.07 -47.82 4.20
C THR A 54 17.74 -47.06 4.15
N SER A 55 17.26 -46.97 2.91
CA SER A 55 15.89 -46.75 2.46
C SER A 55 14.82 -47.60 3.18
N ARG A 56 13.70 -46.95 3.55
CA ARG A 56 12.30 -47.41 3.72
C ARG A 56 11.58 -46.20 4.35
N ASN A 57 10.58 -45.53 3.77
CA ASN A 57 9.30 -46.06 3.36
C ASN A 57 8.62 -45.07 2.40
N ARG A 58 8.39 -45.50 1.16
CA ARG A 58 7.31 -44.97 0.30
C ARG A 58 6.03 -45.68 0.74
N ARG A 59 5.10 -44.96 1.35
CA ARG A 59 3.64 -45.17 1.41
C ARG A 59 3.12 -44.41 2.62
N ASP A 60 2.51 -43.26 2.37
CA ASP A 60 1.29 -42.77 3.02
C ASP A 60 0.89 -41.43 2.40
N ILE A 61 0.45 -41.54 1.13
CA ILE A 61 -0.36 -40.52 0.47
C ILE A 61 -1.77 -41.08 0.46
N ARG A 62 -2.52 -40.92 1.56
CA ARG A 62 -3.97 -41.09 1.57
C ARG A 62 -4.61 -40.10 2.55
N HIS A 63 -5.56 -39.34 2.01
CA HIS A 63 -6.59 -38.54 2.68
C HIS A 63 -6.12 -37.46 3.66
N ARG A 64 -5.69 -36.32 3.09
CA ARG A 64 -5.92 -35.03 3.75
C ARG A 64 -7.43 -34.78 3.70
N ALA A 65 -8.14 -35.12 4.76
CA ALA A 65 -9.53 -34.74 4.95
C ALA A 65 -9.65 -33.23 4.69
N GLN A 66 -10.59 -32.85 3.83
CA GLN A 66 -10.95 -31.45 3.64
C GLN A 66 -11.28 -30.86 5.01
N ALA A 67 -10.57 -29.80 5.38
CA ALA A 67 -10.93 -29.01 6.55
C ALA A 67 -12.40 -28.59 6.40
N PRO A 68 -13.22 -28.66 7.46
CA PRO A 68 -14.61 -28.26 7.39
C PRO A 68 -14.69 -26.82 6.86
N ALA A 69 -15.58 -26.57 5.90
CA ALA A 69 -15.83 -25.24 5.39
C ALA A 69 -16.20 -24.34 6.57
N GLU A 70 -15.34 -23.37 6.88
CA GLU A 70 -15.68 -22.33 7.83
C GLU A 70 -17.01 -21.69 7.40
N PRO A 71 -17.91 -21.33 8.36
CA PRO A 71 -19.13 -20.63 8.00
C PRO A 71 -18.76 -19.44 7.14
N MET A 72 -19.39 -19.31 5.96
CA MET A 72 -19.06 -18.31 4.95
C MET A 72 -19.34 -16.91 5.52
N THR A 73 -18.36 -16.37 6.24
CA THR A 73 -18.35 -14.98 6.65
C THR A 73 -18.22 -14.14 5.37
N THR A 74 -19.05 -13.10 5.25
CA THR A 74 -18.97 -12.16 4.13
C THR A 74 -17.53 -11.64 4.06
N PRO A 75 -16.83 -11.78 2.91
CA PRO A 75 -15.46 -11.31 2.78
C PRO A 75 -15.33 -9.84 3.17
N ASP A 76 -14.22 -9.42 3.78
CA ASP A 76 -14.03 -8.05 4.26
C ASP A 76 -14.27 -6.98 3.17
N TYR A 77 -13.90 -7.27 1.91
CA TYR A 77 -14.16 -6.39 0.76
C TYR A 77 -15.63 -6.34 0.32
N LEU A 78 -16.51 -7.14 0.90
CA LEU A 78 -17.97 -7.06 0.75
C LEU A 78 -18.67 -6.68 2.06
N HIS A 79 -17.93 -6.51 3.15
CA HIS A 79 -18.49 -6.20 4.45
C HIS A 79 -18.46 -4.69 4.72
N PHE A 80 -19.61 -4.02 4.55
CA PHE A 80 -19.70 -2.56 4.64
C PHE A 80 -19.20 -1.97 5.99
N PRO A 81 -19.52 -2.54 7.17
CA PRO A 81 -18.98 -2.05 8.44
C PRO A 81 -17.44 -2.04 8.49
N THR A 82 -16.79 -3.06 7.92
CA THR A 82 -15.33 -3.13 7.83
C THR A 82 -14.79 -2.04 6.90
N LEU A 83 -15.38 -1.87 5.72
CA LEU A 83 -14.99 -0.81 4.78
C LEU A 83 -15.20 0.59 5.38
N LEU A 84 -16.28 0.81 6.11
CA LEU A 84 -16.56 2.09 6.79
C LEU A 84 -15.53 2.36 7.89
N ALA A 85 -15.12 1.37 8.67
CA ALA A 85 -14.07 1.54 9.68
C ALA A 85 -12.73 1.94 9.04
N LEU A 86 -12.37 1.32 7.92
CA LEU A 86 -11.18 1.68 7.14
C LEU A 86 -11.28 3.08 6.53
N HIS A 87 -12.45 3.42 5.98
CA HIS A 87 -12.74 4.76 5.46
C HIS A 87 -12.58 5.83 6.53
N ASN A 88 -13.16 5.64 7.72
CA ASN A 88 -13.04 6.55 8.84
C ASN A 88 -11.59 6.69 9.34
N ALA A 89 -10.83 5.59 9.37
CA ALA A 89 -9.41 5.64 9.72
C ALA A 89 -8.62 6.50 8.73
N LEU A 90 -8.86 6.32 7.44
CA LEU A 90 -8.27 7.13 6.37
C LEU A 90 -8.71 8.59 6.43
N ASP A 91 -9.99 8.88 6.71
CA ASP A 91 -10.55 10.23 6.76
C ASP A 91 -10.11 11.01 8.00
N SER A 92 -9.74 10.31 9.09
CA SER A 92 -9.15 10.92 10.29
C SER A 92 -7.74 11.50 10.07
N LEU A 93 -7.14 11.25 8.91
CA LEU A 93 -5.78 11.65 8.56
C LEU A 93 -5.80 12.87 7.62
N ASP A 94 -5.98 14.04 8.21
CA ASP A 94 -5.90 15.32 7.50
C ASP A 94 -4.48 15.56 6.96
N PRO A 95 -4.28 15.69 5.63
CA PRO A 95 -2.97 15.99 5.04
C PRO A 95 -2.43 17.37 5.43
N ALA A 96 -3.29 18.32 5.79
CA ALA A 96 -2.89 19.66 6.22
C ALA A 96 -2.38 19.68 7.67
N ALA A 97 -2.85 18.77 8.52
CA ALA A 97 -2.38 18.61 9.89
C ALA A 97 -0.89 18.21 9.97
N PRO A 98 -0.20 18.41 11.11
CA PRO A 98 1.17 17.96 11.32
C PRO A 98 1.37 16.46 11.00
N PRO A 99 2.61 16.00 10.72
CA PRO A 99 2.87 14.62 10.36
C PRO A 99 2.34 13.62 11.40
N ARG A 100 1.49 12.70 10.95
CA ARG A 100 0.81 11.72 11.79
C ARG A 100 0.80 10.35 11.14
N ALA A 101 1.07 9.32 11.95
CA ALA A 101 0.94 7.93 11.59
C ALA A 101 -0.15 7.28 12.43
N LEU A 102 -0.91 6.36 11.83
CA LEU A 102 -1.94 5.57 12.50
C LEU A 102 -1.69 4.08 12.23
N PRO A 103 -1.33 3.29 13.25
CA PRO A 103 -1.35 1.83 13.13
C PRO A 103 -2.78 1.34 12.99
N VAL A 104 -3.04 0.55 11.94
CA VAL A 104 -4.37 -0.01 11.67
C VAL A 104 -4.40 -1.52 11.86
N PHE A 105 -3.30 -2.21 11.57
CA PHE A 105 -3.16 -3.65 11.79
C PHE A 105 -1.72 -3.98 12.24
N PRO A 106 -1.49 -4.42 13.48
CA PRO A 106 -2.36 -4.22 14.64
C PRO A 106 -2.64 -2.73 14.90
N GLN A 107 -3.67 -2.41 15.70
CA GLN A 107 -4.04 -1.03 16.04
C GLN A 107 -3.11 -0.37 17.07
N THR A 108 -2.16 -1.14 17.59
CA THR A 108 -1.16 -0.67 18.55
C THR A 108 0.22 -1.11 18.06
N VAL A 109 1.22 -0.31 18.37
CA VAL A 109 2.61 -0.70 18.16
C VAL A 109 3.20 -1.21 19.46
N THR A 110 4.11 -2.18 19.37
CA THR A 110 4.95 -2.52 20.52
C THR A 110 6.26 -1.76 20.43
N SER A 111 6.67 -1.14 21.53
CA SER A 111 7.93 -0.41 21.63
C SER A 111 8.85 -1.17 22.58
N SER A 112 9.82 -1.89 22.03
CA SER A 112 10.92 -2.48 22.80
C SER A 112 12.21 -1.83 22.34
N ALA A 113 13.00 -1.34 23.30
CA ALA A 113 14.26 -0.67 23.02
C ALA A 113 15.21 -1.58 22.21
N GLY A 114 15.87 -1.00 21.22
CA GLY A 114 16.84 -1.68 20.38
C GLY A 114 16.26 -2.42 19.17
N ARG A 115 14.93 -2.49 19.02
CA ARG A 115 14.32 -3.12 17.83
C ARG A 115 14.60 -2.35 16.54
N ARG A 116 14.64 -3.08 15.42
CA ARG A 116 14.76 -2.58 14.06
C ARG A 116 13.42 -2.69 13.35
N ILE A 117 12.83 -1.54 13.03
CA ILE A 117 11.55 -1.44 12.33
C ILE A 117 11.81 -1.03 10.89
N ALA A 118 11.42 -1.90 9.96
CA ALA A 118 11.41 -1.59 8.54
C ALA A 118 10.03 -1.10 8.13
N ILE A 119 9.94 0.04 7.43
CA ILE A 119 8.71 0.57 6.87
C ILE A 119 8.83 0.47 5.35
N LEU A 120 7.85 -0.14 4.68
CA LEU A 120 7.75 -0.17 3.22
C LEU A 120 6.60 0.75 2.79
N PRO A 121 6.87 2.02 2.42
CA PRO A 121 5.83 2.89 1.89
C PRO A 121 5.43 2.47 0.48
N GLY A 122 4.14 2.46 0.20
CA GLY A 122 3.63 2.06 -1.10
C GLY A 122 2.18 2.46 -1.33
N SER A 123 1.80 2.64 -2.59
CA SER A 123 0.38 2.75 -2.93
C SER A 123 -0.31 1.38 -2.93
N PHE A 124 0.43 0.27 -3.01
CA PHE A 124 -0.10 -1.09 -3.01
C PHE A 124 -1.32 -1.27 -3.94
N ASN A 125 -1.19 -0.81 -5.18
CA ASN A 125 -2.30 -0.71 -6.13
C ASN A 125 -1.99 -1.43 -7.45
N PRO A 126 -1.89 -2.77 -7.44
CA PRO A 126 -2.11 -3.68 -6.30
C PRO A 126 -0.86 -3.98 -5.45
N LEU A 127 -1.05 -4.55 -4.25
CA LEU A 127 0.01 -5.30 -3.56
C LEU A 127 0.47 -6.45 -4.46
N HIS A 128 1.78 -6.68 -4.59
CA HIS A 128 2.34 -7.63 -5.55
C HIS A 128 3.62 -8.28 -5.03
N GLN A 129 4.10 -9.32 -5.72
CA GLN A 129 5.25 -10.12 -5.27
C GLN A 129 6.53 -9.31 -5.07
N GLY A 130 6.76 -8.24 -5.86
CA GLY A 130 7.87 -7.31 -5.59
C GLY A 130 7.82 -6.66 -4.19
N HIS A 131 6.64 -6.26 -3.71
CA HIS A 131 6.47 -5.72 -2.35
C HIS A 131 6.71 -6.80 -1.29
N VAL A 132 6.18 -8.01 -1.51
CA VAL A 132 6.35 -9.15 -0.61
C VAL A 132 7.83 -9.50 -0.47
N ALA A 133 8.56 -9.51 -1.59
CA ALA A 133 9.98 -9.80 -1.62
C ALA A 133 10.82 -8.74 -0.89
N LEU A 134 10.47 -7.46 -1.03
CA LEU A 134 11.11 -6.38 -0.26
C LEU A 134 10.90 -6.54 1.24
N ALA A 135 9.66 -6.79 1.66
CA ALA A 135 9.31 -7.00 3.06
C ALA A 135 10.04 -8.22 3.64
N ALA A 136 10.08 -9.33 2.90
CA ALA A 136 10.81 -10.53 3.30
C ALA A 136 12.32 -10.28 3.41
N ALA A 137 12.94 -9.65 2.40
CA ALA A 137 14.38 -9.36 2.42
C ALA A 137 14.80 -8.49 3.62
N ALA A 138 13.97 -7.52 4.03
CA ALA A 138 14.23 -6.72 5.20
C ALA A 138 14.29 -7.55 6.49
N GLN A 139 13.43 -8.55 6.61
CA GLN A 139 13.39 -9.43 7.77
C GLN A 139 14.49 -10.49 7.71
N ASP A 140 14.58 -11.21 6.59
CA ASP A 140 15.41 -12.40 6.45
C ASP A 140 16.90 -12.08 6.27
N THR A 141 17.20 -10.97 5.59
CA THR A 141 18.59 -10.59 5.24
C THR A 141 19.08 -9.39 6.05
N GLU A 142 18.22 -8.40 6.27
CA GLU A 142 18.60 -7.18 7.01
C GLU A 142 18.24 -7.23 8.51
N GLY A 143 17.64 -8.32 9.00
CA GLY A 143 17.39 -8.53 10.41
C GLY A 143 16.40 -7.52 11.02
N ALA A 144 15.43 -7.04 10.25
CA ALA A 144 14.32 -6.26 10.80
C ALA A 144 13.48 -7.14 11.74
N ASP A 145 13.20 -6.62 12.94
CA ASP A 145 12.33 -7.28 13.92
C ASP A 145 10.88 -7.22 13.48
N GLU A 146 10.46 -6.09 12.89
CA GLU A 146 9.11 -5.86 12.39
C GLU A 146 9.12 -5.16 11.04
N VAL A 147 8.13 -5.46 10.20
CA VAL A 147 7.95 -4.84 8.88
C VAL A 147 6.56 -4.20 8.78
N TRP A 148 6.51 -2.90 8.52
CA TRP A 148 5.26 -2.14 8.42
C TRP A 148 5.02 -1.66 6.99
N LEU A 149 3.90 -2.09 6.40
CA LEU A 149 3.43 -1.62 5.10
C LEU A 149 2.77 -0.24 5.28
N GLY A 150 3.36 0.79 4.71
CA GLY A 150 2.96 2.19 4.89
C GLY A 150 2.11 2.72 3.74
N LEU A 151 0.88 3.13 4.00
CA LEU A 151 -0.01 3.76 3.01
C LEU A 151 -0.22 5.23 3.36
N ALA A 152 0.24 6.14 2.50
CA ALA A 152 -0.01 7.56 2.66
C ALA A 152 -1.36 7.97 2.05
N ARG A 153 -2.12 8.84 2.75
CA ARG A 153 -3.37 9.43 2.24
C ARG A 153 -3.13 10.24 0.97
N VAL A 154 -2.03 10.99 0.94
CA VAL A 154 -1.53 11.67 -0.25
C VAL A 154 -0.24 10.99 -0.68
N THR A 155 -0.20 10.49 -1.91
CA THR A 155 1.03 9.97 -2.51
C THR A 155 1.62 11.05 -3.43
N VAL A 156 2.90 11.35 -3.23
CA VAL A 156 3.66 12.30 -4.07
C VAL A 156 3.55 11.88 -5.54
N ASP A 157 3.29 12.85 -6.42
CA ASP A 157 3.08 12.69 -7.88
C ASP A 157 1.90 11.78 -8.29
N LYS A 158 0.93 11.52 -7.40
CA LYS A 158 -0.26 10.69 -7.70
C LYS A 158 -1.55 11.36 -7.27
N GLU A 159 -1.84 12.52 -7.87
CA GLU A 159 -3.03 13.33 -7.61
C GLU A 159 -4.33 12.64 -8.07
N GLN A 160 -4.23 11.69 -9.01
CA GLN A 160 -5.33 10.80 -9.43
C GLN A 160 -4.87 9.35 -9.33
N THR A 161 -5.37 8.61 -8.34
CA THR A 161 -5.06 7.18 -8.22
C THR A 161 -6.05 6.38 -9.07
N THR A 162 -5.59 5.85 -10.20
CA THR A 162 -6.34 4.88 -11.01
C THR A 162 -6.26 3.47 -10.40
N GLY A 163 -7.35 2.70 -10.38
CA GLY A 163 -7.39 1.33 -9.88
C GLY A 163 -8.14 1.21 -8.56
N ALA A 164 -7.64 0.35 -7.65
CA ALA A 164 -8.37 0.00 -6.44
C ALA A 164 -8.51 1.16 -5.42
N LEU A 165 -9.69 1.25 -4.80
CA LEU A 165 -10.00 2.13 -3.67
C LEU A 165 -9.02 1.92 -2.51
N ALA A 166 -8.84 2.94 -1.67
CA ALA A 166 -7.92 2.85 -0.53
C ALA A 166 -8.36 1.79 0.50
N GLU A 167 -9.65 1.71 0.75
CA GLU A 167 -10.29 0.74 1.64
C GLU A 167 -10.06 -0.68 1.16
N ASP A 168 -10.25 -0.93 -0.15
CA ASP A 168 -10.00 -2.23 -0.76
C ASP A 168 -8.50 -2.60 -0.67
N ARG A 169 -7.59 -1.66 -0.95
CA ARG A 169 -6.15 -1.90 -0.77
C ARG A 169 -5.81 -2.25 0.68
N LEU A 170 -6.43 -1.60 1.66
CA LEU A 170 -6.24 -1.90 3.09
C LEU A 170 -6.80 -3.27 3.48
N VAL A 171 -7.90 -3.73 2.89
CA VAL A 171 -8.38 -5.12 3.06
C VAL A 171 -7.34 -6.12 2.57
N ALA A 172 -6.75 -5.90 1.38
CA ALA A 172 -5.69 -6.77 0.87
C ALA A 172 -4.45 -6.77 1.79
N LEU A 173 -4.05 -5.60 2.31
CA LEU A 173 -2.93 -5.48 3.24
C LEU A 173 -3.22 -6.18 4.58
N ARG A 174 -4.42 -5.99 5.15
CA ARG A 174 -4.87 -6.66 6.38
C ARG A 174 -4.74 -8.17 6.27
N HIS A 175 -5.32 -8.75 5.21
CA HIS A 175 -5.27 -10.19 4.97
C HIS A 175 -3.85 -10.70 4.71
N PHE A 176 -2.98 -9.89 4.10
CA PHE A 176 -1.59 -10.24 3.95
C PHE A 176 -0.89 -10.29 5.31
N VAL A 177 -0.96 -9.24 6.13
CA VAL A 177 -0.24 -9.19 7.41
C VAL A 177 -0.79 -10.16 8.46
N GLN A 178 -2.06 -10.58 8.37
CA GLN A 178 -2.64 -11.62 9.24
C GLN A 178 -1.86 -12.95 9.22
N SER A 179 -1.22 -13.27 8.10
CA SER A 179 -0.37 -14.47 7.96
C SER A 179 1.10 -14.24 8.29
N HIS A 180 1.47 -13.03 8.73
CA HIS A 180 2.84 -12.61 9.00
C HIS A 180 2.92 -11.95 10.39
N PRO A 181 3.18 -12.71 11.48
CA PRO A 181 3.07 -12.23 12.86
C PRO A 181 3.91 -11.01 13.24
N ARG A 182 4.95 -10.70 12.47
CA ARG A 182 5.85 -9.54 12.68
C ARG A 182 5.59 -8.40 11.69
N TYR A 183 4.48 -8.47 10.96
CA TYR A 183 4.12 -7.46 9.97
C TYR A 183 2.95 -6.62 10.47
N GLY A 184 2.93 -5.36 10.03
CA GLY A 184 1.82 -4.47 10.29
C GLY A 184 1.51 -3.53 9.12
N VAL A 185 0.47 -2.74 9.29
CA VAL A 185 0.01 -1.72 8.35
C VAL A 185 -0.07 -0.38 9.07
N LEU A 186 0.61 0.61 8.51
CA LEU A 186 0.56 2.01 8.93
C LEU A 186 -0.16 2.84 7.90
N LEU A 187 -0.95 3.80 8.36
CA LEU A 187 -1.42 4.91 7.55
C LEU A 187 -0.63 6.17 7.87
N PHE A 188 -0.32 6.98 6.86
CA PHE A 188 0.30 8.30 7.02
C PHE A 188 -0.61 9.37 6.44
N ASN A 189 -0.74 10.53 7.10
CA ASN A 189 -1.49 11.65 6.53
C ASN A 189 -0.75 12.34 5.37
N ARG A 190 0.58 12.31 5.38
CA ARG A 190 1.44 12.99 4.40
C ARG A 190 2.34 12.02 3.62
N GLY A 191 2.74 12.46 2.43
CA GLY A 191 3.45 11.62 1.45
C GLY A 191 4.98 11.69 1.48
N LEU A 192 5.57 12.79 1.96
CA LEU A 192 7.03 12.93 1.98
C LEU A 192 7.68 12.01 3.02
N TYR A 193 8.83 11.43 2.71
CA TYR A 193 9.53 10.52 3.63
C TYR A 193 9.97 11.21 4.93
N VAL A 194 10.30 12.50 4.90
CA VAL A 194 10.61 13.27 6.12
C VAL A 194 9.39 13.35 7.05
N ASP A 195 8.20 13.57 6.50
CA ASP A 195 6.95 13.57 7.26
C ASP A 195 6.62 12.17 7.78
N GLN A 196 6.78 11.13 6.96
CA GLN A 196 6.59 9.75 7.40
C GLN A 196 7.57 9.35 8.52
N ALA A 197 8.81 9.81 8.47
CA ALA A 197 9.81 9.58 9.52
C ALA A 197 9.42 10.27 10.82
N LEU A 198 8.99 11.54 10.75
CA LEU A 198 8.50 12.30 11.90
C LEU A 198 7.28 11.62 12.52
N ALA A 199 6.32 11.23 11.68
CA ALA A 199 5.12 10.52 12.07
C ALA A 199 5.43 9.16 12.72
N ALA A 200 6.35 8.37 12.17
CA ALA A 200 6.76 7.10 12.78
C ALA A 200 7.45 7.32 14.14
N ARG A 201 8.22 8.41 14.29
CA ARG A 201 8.87 8.75 15.56
C ARG A 201 7.89 9.12 16.67
N THR A 202 6.65 9.53 16.36
CA THR A 202 5.62 9.71 17.41
C THR A 202 5.10 8.38 17.95
N LEU A 203 5.20 7.28 17.18
CA LEU A 203 4.78 5.95 17.60
C LEU A 203 5.86 5.23 18.43
N TRP A 204 7.11 5.27 17.96
CA TRP A 204 8.20 4.49 18.57
C TRP A 204 9.27 5.31 19.31
N ALA A 205 9.16 6.64 19.32
CA ALA A 205 10.18 7.54 19.86
C ALA A 205 11.59 7.17 19.35
N ASN A 206 12.61 7.37 20.18
CA ASN A 206 14.00 6.98 19.89
C ASN A 206 14.34 5.54 20.32
N GLN A 207 13.34 4.73 20.66
CA GLN A 207 13.57 3.38 21.19
C GLN A 207 13.96 2.38 20.10
N VAL A 208 13.66 2.69 18.84
CA VAL A 208 13.89 1.79 17.70
C VAL A 208 14.80 2.41 16.64
N THR A 209 15.44 1.54 15.86
CA THR A 209 16.08 1.89 14.60
C THR A 209 15.04 1.87 13.49
N LEU A 210 14.80 3.01 12.84
CA LEU A 210 13.87 3.11 11.71
C LEU A 210 14.60 2.97 10.37
N GLN A 211 14.04 2.16 9.48
CA GLN A 211 14.55 1.96 8.12
C GLN A 211 13.40 2.01 7.12
N PHE A 212 13.55 2.75 6.03
CA PHE A 212 12.63 2.71 4.91
C PHE A 212 13.11 1.71 3.85
N LEU A 213 12.19 0.88 3.37
CA LEU A 213 12.38 -0.02 2.23
C LEU A 213 11.86 0.67 0.98
N VAL A 214 12.73 0.91 0.01
CA VAL A 214 12.37 1.64 -1.20
C VAL A 214 13.01 1.02 -2.44
N GLY A 215 12.41 1.25 -3.60
CA GLY A 215 13.08 1.00 -4.88
C GLY A 215 14.03 2.12 -5.27
N TYR A 216 14.89 1.86 -6.26
CA TYR A 216 15.82 2.86 -6.80
C TYR A 216 15.11 4.14 -7.27
N ASP A 217 13.96 4.01 -7.94
CA ASP A 217 13.14 5.16 -8.38
C ASP A 217 12.75 6.10 -7.23
N LYS A 218 12.53 5.53 -6.04
CA LYS A 218 12.11 6.27 -4.86
C LYS A 218 13.26 6.94 -4.12
N ILE A 219 14.44 6.33 -4.07
CA ILE A 219 15.59 7.04 -3.48
C ILE A 219 16.03 8.22 -4.35
N VAL A 220 15.93 8.10 -5.67
CA VAL A 220 16.13 9.25 -6.59
C VAL A 220 15.13 10.36 -6.28
N GLN A 221 13.84 10.02 -6.13
CA GLN A 221 12.80 10.96 -5.73
C GLN A 221 13.07 11.63 -4.36
N VAL A 222 13.59 10.89 -3.37
CA VAL A 222 13.95 11.43 -2.05
C VAL A 222 15.07 12.48 -2.15
N PHE A 223 16.03 12.31 -3.04
CA PHE A 223 17.14 13.27 -3.20
C PHE A 223 16.82 14.45 -4.13
N ASP A 224 15.67 14.46 -4.79
CA ASP A 224 15.29 15.49 -5.76
C ASP A 224 14.81 16.77 -5.05
N SER A 225 15.44 17.90 -5.37
CA SER A 225 15.16 19.20 -4.74
C SER A 225 13.74 19.70 -4.99
N ARG A 226 13.07 19.26 -6.06
CA ARG A 226 11.75 19.78 -6.45
C ARG A 226 10.64 19.53 -5.42
N TYR A 227 10.84 18.61 -4.49
CA TYR A 227 9.87 18.25 -3.45
C TYR A 227 10.07 19.00 -2.13
N TYR A 228 11.06 19.88 -2.05
CA TYR A 228 11.43 20.56 -0.81
C TYR A 228 11.54 22.06 -1.05
N GLU A 229 11.07 22.84 -0.07
CA GLU A 229 11.39 24.27 -0.01
C GLU A 229 12.87 24.47 0.37
N ASP A 230 13.32 23.74 1.40
CA ASP A 230 14.71 23.61 1.80
C ASP A 230 15.08 22.12 1.85
N ARG A 231 15.73 21.67 0.77
CA ARG A 231 16.12 20.27 0.59
C ARG A 231 17.09 19.82 1.67
N ASP A 232 18.15 20.58 1.93
CA ASP A 232 19.23 20.10 2.79
C ASP A 232 18.78 20.07 4.26
N ALA A 233 17.95 21.03 4.69
CA ALA A 233 17.29 20.97 6.00
C ALA A 233 16.36 19.75 6.10
N ALA A 234 15.55 19.47 5.07
CA ALA A 234 14.65 18.33 5.05
C ALA A 234 15.40 16.99 5.07
N LEU A 235 16.50 16.88 4.32
CA LEU A 235 17.33 15.68 4.28
C LEU A 235 18.19 15.50 5.54
N CYS A 236 18.82 16.55 6.07
CA CYS A 236 19.49 16.49 7.39
C CYS A 236 18.47 16.05 8.47
N LYS A 237 17.21 16.51 8.41
CA LYS A 237 16.16 16.01 9.31
C LYS A 237 15.80 14.55 9.04
N LEU A 238 15.44 14.17 7.82
CA LEU A 238 15.05 12.80 7.47
C LEU A 238 16.09 11.77 7.88
N PHE A 239 17.35 12.00 7.47
CA PHE A 239 18.45 11.09 7.75
C PHE A 239 18.91 11.14 9.20
N SER A 240 18.56 12.16 9.99
CA SER A 240 18.69 12.06 11.46
C SER A 240 17.74 11.01 12.05
N LEU A 241 16.55 10.86 11.46
CA LEU A 241 15.46 10.03 11.99
C LEU A 241 15.44 8.61 11.44
N ALA A 242 15.91 8.35 10.23
CA ALA A 242 15.80 7.05 9.58
C ALA A 242 16.99 6.74 8.65
N SER A 243 17.10 5.48 8.24
CA SER A 243 17.99 5.02 7.17
C SER A 243 17.18 4.39 6.04
N PHE A 244 17.81 4.12 4.90
CA PHE A 244 17.16 3.55 3.72
C PHE A 244 17.85 2.26 3.28
N LEU A 245 17.02 1.28 2.93
CA LEU A 245 17.37 0.05 2.23
C LEU A 245 16.78 0.15 0.82
N VAL A 246 17.65 0.20 -0.18
CA VAL A 246 17.28 0.49 -1.56
C VAL A 246 17.44 -0.78 -2.39
N ALA A 247 16.34 -1.31 -2.89
CA ALA A 247 16.42 -2.39 -3.87
C ALA A 247 16.64 -1.85 -5.28
N PRO A 248 17.42 -2.56 -6.11
CA PRO A 248 17.48 -2.27 -7.54
C PRO A 248 16.08 -2.39 -8.16
N ARG A 249 15.82 -1.63 -9.22
CA ARG A 249 14.61 -1.75 -10.05
C ARG A 249 14.96 -1.58 -11.51
N ASP A 250 14.24 -2.30 -12.35
CA ASP A 250 14.44 -2.32 -13.79
C ASP A 250 15.92 -2.57 -14.13
N ASP A 251 16.57 -1.66 -14.86
CA ASP A 251 17.97 -1.78 -15.25
C ASP A 251 18.96 -1.19 -14.23
N ALA A 252 18.48 -0.56 -13.15
CA ALA A 252 19.35 0.07 -12.16
C ALA A 252 20.13 -0.96 -11.34
N THR A 253 21.42 -0.73 -11.15
CA THR A 253 22.35 -1.59 -10.41
C THR A 253 22.77 -0.98 -9.07
N ALA A 254 23.55 -1.73 -8.29
CA ALA A 254 24.20 -1.18 -7.10
C ALA A 254 25.13 0.00 -7.45
N ASP A 255 25.81 -0.06 -8.61
CA ASP A 255 26.70 1.01 -9.07
C ASP A 255 25.92 2.30 -9.39
N ASP A 256 24.67 2.19 -9.84
CA ASP A 256 23.80 3.36 -10.03
C ASP A 256 23.51 4.06 -8.70
N LEU A 257 23.26 3.28 -7.64
CA LEU A 257 23.09 3.83 -6.30
C LEU A 257 24.37 4.48 -5.79
N ASP A 258 25.52 3.85 -5.99
CA ASP A 258 26.81 4.42 -5.58
C ASP A 258 27.09 5.74 -6.32
N ARG A 259 26.80 5.82 -7.62
CA ARG A 259 26.88 7.07 -8.40
C ARG A 259 25.91 8.15 -7.91
N LEU A 260 24.71 7.77 -7.49
CA LEU A 260 23.75 8.71 -6.92
C LEU A 260 24.28 9.28 -5.60
N LEU A 261 24.79 8.41 -4.71
CA LEU A 261 25.30 8.79 -3.39
C LEU A 261 26.65 9.53 -3.48
N SER A 262 27.41 9.33 -4.55
CA SER A 262 28.71 9.97 -4.74
C SER A 262 28.62 11.46 -5.09
N ARG A 263 27.45 11.94 -5.50
CA ARG A 263 27.21 13.36 -5.82
C ARG A 263 27.42 14.23 -4.58
N THR A 264 28.07 15.38 -4.75
CA THR A 264 28.47 16.28 -3.65
C THR A 264 27.29 16.61 -2.73
N GLU A 265 26.11 16.86 -3.29
CA GLU A 265 24.88 17.19 -2.56
C GLU A 265 24.22 16.01 -1.82
N ASN A 266 24.68 14.78 -2.05
CA ASN A 266 24.16 13.53 -1.44
C ASN A 266 25.16 12.87 -0.48
N GLN A 267 26.45 13.14 -0.65
CA GLN A 267 27.54 12.59 0.17
C GLN A 267 27.29 12.66 1.70
N PRO A 268 26.73 13.75 2.27
CA PRO A 268 26.47 13.81 3.71
C PRO A 268 25.53 12.71 4.23
N TYR A 269 24.73 12.11 3.35
CA TYR A 269 23.69 11.13 3.69
C TYR A 269 24.05 9.70 3.27
N ALA A 270 25.14 9.51 2.54
CA ALA A 270 25.50 8.23 1.91
C ALA A 270 25.60 7.07 2.92
N ASN A 271 26.10 7.33 4.14
CA ASN A 271 26.21 6.31 5.18
C ASN A 271 24.86 5.84 5.75
N ARG A 272 23.76 6.53 5.46
CA ARG A 272 22.39 6.17 5.86
C ARG A 272 21.61 5.45 4.76
N VAL A 273 22.19 5.24 3.59
CA VAL A 273 21.56 4.56 2.47
C VAL A 273 22.38 3.32 2.14
N ARG A 274 21.73 2.15 2.07
CA ARG A 274 22.38 0.88 1.71
C ARG A 274 21.60 0.18 0.63
N SER A 275 22.30 -0.49 -0.27
CA SER A 275 21.68 -1.39 -1.25
C SER A 275 21.09 -2.61 -0.55
N LEU A 276 19.92 -3.04 -0.98
CA LEU A 276 19.27 -4.29 -0.60
C LEU A 276 19.34 -5.24 -1.81
N ASN A 277 19.87 -6.44 -1.59
CA ASN A 277 19.91 -7.43 -2.66
C ASN A 277 18.51 -8.04 -2.86
N LEU A 278 18.02 -8.01 -4.10
CA LEU A 278 16.73 -8.60 -4.46
C LEU A 278 16.85 -9.31 -5.82
N PRO A 279 16.27 -10.51 -6.00
CA PRO A 279 16.25 -11.17 -7.29
C PRO A 279 15.65 -10.28 -8.39
N ARG A 280 16.35 -10.13 -9.52
CA ARG A 280 15.95 -9.23 -10.64
C ARG A 280 14.49 -9.42 -11.08
N LYS A 281 14.02 -10.68 -11.14
CA LYS A 281 12.63 -11.00 -11.52
C LYS A 281 11.60 -10.35 -10.61
N LEU A 282 11.89 -10.23 -9.31
CA LEU A 282 10.98 -9.62 -8.32
C LEU A 282 11.12 -8.09 -8.29
N ALA A 283 12.31 -7.58 -8.60
CA ALA A 283 12.60 -6.15 -8.73
C ALA A 283 11.86 -5.47 -9.90
N ALA A 284 11.68 -6.20 -11.02
CA ALA A 284 11.01 -5.70 -12.23
C ALA A 284 9.47 -5.62 -12.11
N VAL A 285 8.87 -6.17 -11.05
CA VAL A 285 7.41 -6.14 -10.89
C VAL A 285 6.96 -4.74 -10.45
N SER A 286 6.10 -4.11 -11.26
CA SER A 286 5.51 -2.80 -10.95
C SER A 286 3.99 -2.86 -10.89
N SER A 287 3.40 -2.13 -9.94
CA SER A 287 1.94 -1.98 -9.85
C SER A 287 1.33 -1.42 -11.14
N THR A 288 2.04 -0.51 -11.84
CA THR A 288 1.54 0.10 -13.08
C THR A 288 1.43 -0.91 -14.21
N SER A 289 2.48 -1.69 -14.45
CA SER A 289 2.46 -2.76 -15.46
C SER A 289 1.40 -3.81 -15.11
N LEU A 290 1.28 -4.18 -13.83
CA LEU A 290 0.27 -5.14 -13.39
C LEU A 290 -1.17 -4.67 -13.62
N ARG A 291 -1.48 -3.38 -13.48
CA ARG A 291 -2.83 -2.88 -13.82
C ARG A 291 -3.14 -3.05 -15.31
N VAL A 292 -2.14 -2.91 -16.19
CA VAL A 292 -2.31 -3.16 -17.64
C VAL A 292 -2.58 -4.64 -17.89
N HIS A 293 -1.78 -5.53 -17.29
CA HIS A 293 -1.97 -6.98 -17.43
C HIS A 293 -3.33 -7.46 -16.87
N LEU A 294 -3.72 -6.98 -15.68
CA LEU A 294 -5.00 -7.32 -15.06
C LEU A 294 -6.21 -6.75 -15.83
N GLY A 295 -6.02 -5.68 -16.59
CA GLY A 295 -7.03 -5.11 -17.48
C GLY A 295 -7.16 -5.86 -18.81
N ASN A 296 -6.34 -6.86 -19.08
CA ASN A 296 -6.44 -7.72 -20.26
C ASN A 296 -7.01 -9.10 -19.87
N PRO A 297 -8.28 -9.42 -20.22
CA PRO A 297 -8.89 -10.70 -19.88
C PRO A 297 -8.17 -11.92 -20.46
N ALA A 298 -7.38 -11.75 -21.52
CA ALA A 298 -6.60 -12.82 -22.14
C ALA A 298 -5.27 -13.10 -21.42
N ASP A 299 -4.89 -12.27 -20.45
CA ASP A 299 -3.61 -12.35 -19.76
C ASP A 299 -3.76 -12.77 -18.29
N SER A 300 -3.43 -14.03 -18.00
CA SER A 300 -3.43 -14.56 -16.63
C SER A 300 -2.16 -14.22 -15.83
N SER A 301 -1.12 -13.68 -16.47
CA SER A 301 0.18 -13.43 -15.82
C SER A 301 0.08 -12.38 -14.71
N GLY A 302 -0.79 -11.39 -14.87
CA GLY A 302 -1.03 -10.34 -13.88
C GLY A 302 -1.44 -10.89 -12.51
N LEU A 303 -2.32 -11.90 -12.47
CA LEU A 303 -2.78 -12.51 -11.22
C LEU A 303 -1.69 -13.33 -10.51
N SER A 304 -0.83 -14.01 -11.28
CA SER A 304 0.27 -14.82 -10.73
C SER A 304 1.33 -13.98 -9.99
N ALA A 305 1.42 -12.70 -10.33
CA ALA A 305 2.33 -11.73 -9.71
C ALA A 305 1.72 -11.05 -8.47
N LEU A 306 0.51 -11.43 -8.04
CA LEU A 306 -0.12 -10.95 -6.81
C LEU A 306 -0.02 -12.00 -5.69
N PRO A 307 0.16 -11.62 -4.42
CA PRO A 307 -0.10 -12.53 -3.32
C PRO A 307 -1.60 -12.83 -3.20
N SER A 308 -1.95 -13.98 -2.62
CA SER A 308 -3.34 -14.48 -2.59
C SER A 308 -4.39 -13.47 -2.11
N PRO A 309 -4.15 -12.66 -1.06
CA PRO A 309 -5.11 -11.63 -0.66
C PRO A 309 -5.41 -10.59 -1.74
N ALA A 310 -4.37 -10.12 -2.45
CA ALA A 310 -4.51 -9.12 -3.51
C ALA A 310 -5.15 -9.74 -4.77
N ALA A 311 -4.81 -10.99 -5.10
CA ALA A 311 -5.44 -11.73 -6.19
C ALA A 311 -6.95 -11.94 -5.96
N ARG A 312 -7.34 -12.36 -4.75
CA ARG A 312 -8.76 -12.52 -4.37
C ARG A 312 -9.52 -11.21 -4.45
N LEU A 313 -8.93 -10.12 -3.97
CA LEU A 313 -9.56 -8.81 -4.06
C LEU A 313 -9.73 -8.36 -5.52
N ALA A 314 -8.66 -8.43 -6.32
CA ALA A 314 -8.69 -8.04 -7.73
C ALA A 314 -9.77 -8.82 -8.52
N THR A 315 -9.83 -10.14 -8.33
CA THR A 315 -10.79 -11.02 -9.01
C THR A 315 -12.23 -10.81 -8.53
N SER A 316 -12.44 -10.70 -7.22
CA SER A 316 -13.79 -10.61 -6.65
C SER A 316 -14.43 -9.24 -6.84
N THR A 317 -13.62 -8.17 -6.87
CA THR A 317 -14.13 -6.81 -7.03
C THR A 317 -14.05 -6.30 -8.46
N HIS A 318 -13.27 -6.96 -9.33
CA HIS A 318 -12.96 -6.51 -10.68
C HIS A 318 -12.24 -5.16 -10.73
N ALA A 319 -11.43 -4.85 -9.71
CA ALA A 319 -10.77 -3.55 -9.52
C ALA A 319 -9.90 -3.03 -10.67
N TYR A 320 -9.50 -3.93 -11.57
CA TYR A 320 -8.60 -3.62 -12.68
C TYR A 320 -9.15 -4.06 -14.03
N ASN A 321 -10.37 -4.59 -14.06
CA ASN A 321 -10.98 -5.10 -15.29
C ASN A 321 -11.45 -3.93 -16.18
N PRO A 322 -11.49 -4.12 -17.50
CA PRO A 322 -12.10 -3.15 -18.40
C PRO A 322 -13.62 -3.11 -18.18
N PRO A 323 -14.29 -2.03 -18.62
CA PRO A 323 -15.75 -1.97 -18.66
C PRO A 323 -16.35 -3.18 -19.41
N LEU A 324 -17.46 -3.72 -18.93
CA LEU A 324 -18.23 -4.72 -19.68
C LEU A 324 -19.36 -4.09 -20.47
N LEU A 325 -19.81 -4.80 -21.49
CA LEU A 325 -21.08 -4.51 -22.15
C LEU A 325 -22.23 -5.16 -21.36
N LEU A 326 -23.16 -4.34 -20.87
CA LEU A 326 -24.37 -4.75 -20.16
C LEU A 326 -25.59 -4.20 -20.91
N GLY A 327 -26.24 -5.06 -21.72
CA GLY A 327 -27.19 -4.59 -22.74
C GLY A 327 -26.45 -3.73 -23.77
N ASP A 328 -26.94 -2.52 -24.02
CA ASP A 328 -26.32 -1.57 -24.96
C ASP A 328 -25.35 -0.57 -24.30
N ALA A 329 -25.04 -0.75 -23.00
CA ALA A 329 -24.23 0.19 -22.23
C ALA A 329 -22.89 -0.42 -21.82
N LEU A 330 -21.80 0.32 -22.02
CA LEU A 330 -20.51 0.03 -21.39
C LEU A 330 -20.54 0.46 -19.92
N VAL A 331 -20.34 -0.49 -19.02
CA VAL A 331 -20.39 -0.31 -17.57
C VAL A 331 -19.06 -0.70 -16.96
N ASP A 332 -18.41 0.22 -16.27
CA ASP A 332 -17.28 -0.10 -15.40
C ASP A 332 -17.81 -0.60 -14.04
N ARG A 333 -17.65 -1.91 -13.78
CA ARG A 333 -18.14 -2.54 -12.54
C ARG A 333 -17.53 -1.89 -11.30
N TYR A 334 -16.24 -1.56 -11.38
CA TYR A 334 -15.52 -1.05 -10.24
C TYR A 334 -15.82 0.42 -10.00
N ALA A 335 -16.06 1.20 -11.07
CA ALA A 335 -16.61 2.55 -10.93
C ALA A 335 -17.98 2.55 -10.24
N VAL A 336 -18.88 1.61 -10.60
CA VAL A 336 -20.18 1.45 -9.90
C VAL A 336 -19.96 1.15 -8.42
N ARG A 337 -19.05 0.22 -8.09
CA ARG A 337 -18.69 -0.10 -6.70
C ARG A 337 -18.18 1.14 -5.95
N GLY A 338 -17.25 1.89 -6.53
CA GLY A 338 -16.67 3.09 -5.90
C GLY A 338 -17.71 4.19 -5.67
N ALA A 339 -18.58 4.43 -6.65
CA ALA A 339 -19.67 5.38 -6.52
C ALA A 339 -20.68 4.95 -5.45
N LEU A 340 -21.04 3.66 -5.41
CA LEU A 340 -21.93 3.10 -4.40
C LEU A 340 -21.33 3.25 -2.98
N LEU A 341 -20.07 2.84 -2.77
CA LEU A 341 -19.42 2.99 -1.47
C LEU A 341 -19.34 4.46 -1.04
N THR A 342 -19.03 5.37 -1.96
CA THR A 342 -19.03 6.81 -1.69
C THR A 342 -20.40 7.30 -1.21
N ALA A 343 -21.48 6.84 -1.84
CA ALA A 343 -22.85 7.16 -1.41
C ALA A 343 -23.14 6.60 -0.01
N LEU A 344 -22.77 5.34 0.25
CA LEU A 344 -23.02 4.68 1.53
C LEU A 344 -22.20 5.31 2.67
N PHE A 345 -20.96 5.74 2.43
CA PHE A 345 -20.14 6.43 3.44
C PHE A 345 -20.74 7.79 3.84
N LYS A 346 -21.30 8.54 2.88
CA LYS A 346 -21.98 9.82 3.15
C LYS A 346 -23.23 9.66 4.04
N ASP A 347 -23.91 8.52 3.94
CA ASP A 347 -25.11 8.21 4.72
C ASP A 347 -24.90 6.98 5.61
N CYS A 348 -23.74 6.92 6.27
CA CYS A 348 -23.23 5.73 6.94
C CYS A 348 -24.16 5.20 8.04
N LYS A 349 -24.84 6.08 8.78
CA LYS A 349 -25.82 5.68 9.82
C LYS A 349 -26.97 4.88 9.23
N TRP A 350 -27.52 5.33 8.11
CA TRP A 350 -28.60 4.61 7.43
C TRP A 350 -28.06 3.33 6.79
N ALA A 351 -26.91 3.40 6.11
CA ALA A 351 -26.30 2.28 5.43
C ALA A 351 -25.96 1.12 6.39
N LEU A 352 -25.46 1.41 7.60
CA LEU A 352 -25.18 0.38 8.62
C LEU A 352 -26.42 -0.44 9.02
N ALA A 353 -27.62 0.14 8.94
CA ALA A 353 -28.86 -0.51 9.33
C ALA A 353 -29.58 -1.21 8.16
N HIS A 354 -29.30 -0.83 6.91
CA HIS A 354 -30.14 -1.23 5.76
C HIS A 354 -29.36 -1.76 4.54
N ALA A 355 -28.08 -1.41 4.40
CA ALA A 355 -27.32 -1.75 3.20
C ALA A 355 -26.73 -3.16 3.29
N ASP A 356 -27.11 -4.01 2.34
CA ASP A 356 -26.44 -5.27 2.04
C ASP A 356 -25.57 -5.03 0.80
N LEU A 357 -24.26 -4.85 1.00
CA LEU A 357 -23.33 -4.50 -0.07
C LEU A 357 -23.24 -5.57 -1.18
N PRO A 358 -23.13 -6.88 -0.88
CA PRO A 358 -23.26 -7.93 -1.89
C PRO A 358 -24.53 -7.79 -2.75
N GLN A 359 -25.69 -7.68 -2.10
CA GLN A 359 -26.98 -7.59 -2.78
C GLN A 359 -27.08 -6.31 -3.62
N LEU A 360 -26.59 -5.19 -3.11
CA LEU A 360 -26.56 -3.91 -3.82
C LEU A 360 -25.67 -3.94 -5.06
N LEU A 361 -24.48 -4.53 -4.97
CA LEU A 361 -23.59 -4.66 -6.12
C LEU A 361 -24.21 -5.59 -7.19
N ALA A 362 -24.81 -6.71 -6.77
CA ALA A 362 -25.53 -7.59 -7.69
C ALA A 362 -26.69 -6.85 -8.38
N ALA A 363 -27.51 -6.12 -7.62
CA ALA A 363 -28.61 -5.34 -8.16
C ALA A 363 -28.13 -4.23 -9.12
N ALA A 364 -27.10 -3.47 -8.72
CA ALA A 364 -26.53 -2.39 -9.50
C ALA A 364 -25.86 -2.89 -10.78
N LEU A 365 -25.37 -4.13 -10.84
CA LEU A 365 -24.78 -4.73 -12.02
C LEU A 365 -25.75 -5.61 -12.82
N GLY A 366 -26.98 -5.82 -12.32
CA GLY A 366 -28.02 -6.56 -13.00
C GLY A 366 -28.64 -5.79 -14.18
N PRO A 367 -29.21 -6.49 -15.18
CA PRO A 367 -29.84 -5.89 -16.36
C PRO A 367 -31.24 -5.30 -16.09
N THR A 368 -31.61 -5.05 -14.83
CA THR A 368 -32.95 -4.57 -14.45
C THR A 368 -33.09 -3.06 -14.61
N ALA A 369 -34.32 -2.56 -14.75
CA ALA A 369 -34.61 -1.13 -14.77
C ALA A 369 -34.16 -0.43 -13.47
N ALA A 370 -34.35 -1.09 -12.32
CA ALA A 370 -33.88 -0.59 -11.03
C ALA A 370 -32.34 -0.51 -10.96
N GLY A 371 -31.63 -1.54 -11.44
CA GLY A 371 -30.18 -1.53 -11.54
C GLY A 371 -29.65 -0.43 -12.47
N SER A 372 -30.31 -0.25 -13.62
CA SER A 372 -29.99 0.83 -14.56
C SER A 372 -30.17 2.22 -13.95
N ALA A 373 -31.32 2.47 -13.30
CA ALA A 373 -31.59 3.72 -12.60
C ALA A 373 -30.57 3.99 -11.50
N LEU A 374 -30.19 2.98 -10.71
CA LEU A 374 -29.17 3.10 -9.69
C LEU A 374 -27.79 3.44 -10.29
N ARG A 375 -27.36 2.76 -11.36
CA ARG A 375 -26.09 3.08 -12.05
C ARG A 375 -26.07 4.51 -12.58
N VAL A 376 -27.16 4.97 -13.19
CA VAL A 376 -27.27 6.35 -13.69
C VAL A 376 -27.15 7.33 -12.53
N ALA A 377 -27.89 7.12 -11.44
CA ALA A 377 -27.81 7.96 -10.25
C ALA A 377 -26.40 8.04 -9.63
N LEU A 378 -25.67 6.92 -9.63
CA LEU A 378 -24.33 6.83 -9.05
C LEU A 378 -23.24 7.41 -9.95
N LEU A 379 -23.25 7.10 -11.26
CA LEU A 379 -22.18 7.46 -12.19
C LEU A 379 -22.43 8.79 -12.92
N ARG A 380 -23.68 9.23 -13.00
CA ARG A 380 -24.10 10.47 -13.66
C ARG A 380 -25.04 11.23 -12.72
N PRO A 381 -24.51 11.81 -11.62
CA PRO A 381 -25.33 12.53 -10.65
C PRO A 381 -26.14 13.62 -11.35
N ALA A 382 -27.44 13.66 -11.05
CA ALA A 382 -28.37 14.64 -11.60
C ALA A 382 -27.99 16.08 -11.21
N ASP A 383 -28.48 17.06 -11.95
CA ASP A 383 -28.42 18.49 -11.60
C ASP A 383 -29.87 19.03 -11.50
N PRO A 384 -30.40 19.28 -10.28
CA PRO A 384 -29.74 19.16 -8.98
C PRO A 384 -29.49 17.70 -8.55
N PRO A 385 -28.52 17.45 -7.65
CA PRO A 385 -28.23 16.10 -7.16
C PRO A 385 -29.43 15.50 -6.41
N LEU A 386 -29.56 14.18 -6.48
CA LEU A 386 -30.60 13.45 -5.75
C LEU A 386 -30.51 13.74 -4.25
N SER A 387 -31.66 13.94 -3.61
CA SER A 387 -31.73 14.04 -2.16
C SER A 387 -31.35 12.70 -1.52
N PRO A 388 -30.88 12.69 -0.25
CA PRO A 388 -30.60 11.45 0.47
C PRO A 388 -31.80 10.48 0.47
N GLY A 389 -33.03 10.99 0.61
CA GLY A 389 -34.25 10.18 0.55
C GLY A 389 -34.48 9.52 -0.81
N GLN A 390 -34.24 10.24 -1.91
CA GLN A 390 -34.36 9.68 -3.26
C GLN A 390 -33.32 8.58 -3.51
N LEU A 391 -32.08 8.79 -3.06
CA LEU A 391 -31.02 7.80 -3.20
C LEU A 391 -31.30 6.54 -2.37
N ARG A 392 -31.77 6.70 -1.12
CA ARG A 392 -32.22 5.58 -0.27
C ARG A 392 -33.31 4.75 -0.94
N ALA A 393 -34.30 5.41 -1.54
CA ALA A 393 -35.40 4.72 -2.24
C ALA A 393 -34.89 3.88 -3.43
N LEU A 394 -33.94 4.43 -4.23
CA LEU A 394 -33.31 3.68 -5.33
C LEU A 394 -32.52 2.47 -4.83
N ILE A 395 -31.74 2.64 -3.75
CA ILE A 395 -30.95 1.58 -3.12
C ILE A 395 -31.87 0.47 -2.59
N GLN A 396 -32.94 0.82 -1.87
CA GLN A 396 -33.92 -0.15 -1.37
C GLN A 396 -34.63 -0.89 -2.50
N ALA A 397 -35.10 -0.18 -3.53
CA ALA A 397 -35.75 -0.79 -4.69
C ALA A 397 -34.82 -1.77 -5.44
N ALA A 398 -33.53 -1.44 -5.54
CA ALA A 398 -32.53 -2.32 -6.13
C ALA A 398 -32.34 -3.59 -5.29
N GLN A 399 -32.22 -3.48 -3.95
CA GLN A 399 -32.08 -4.63 -3.06
C GLN A 399 -33.31 -5.55 -3.09
N THR A 400 -34.53 -5.00 -2.98
CA THR A 400 -35.75 -5.82 -2.94
C THR A 400 -35.94 -6.65 -4.22
N ASN A 401 -35.53 -6.13 -5.37
CA ASN A 401 -35.62 -6.85 -6.64
C ASN A 401 -34.54 -7.94 -6.78
N ALA A 402 -33.37 -7.78 -6.17
CA ALA A 402 -32.31 -8.79 -6.18
C ALA A 402 -32.64 -10.01 -5.31
N GLY A 403 -33.50 -9.86 -4.29
CA GLY A 403 -33.97 -10.99 -3.47
C GLY A 403 -35.09 -11.82 -4.08
N LYS A 404 -35.60 -11.46 -5.26
CA LYS A 404 -36.71 -12.14 -5.96
C LYS A 404 -36.28 -12.86 -7.25
N GLN A 405 -35.01 -12.75 -7.62
CA GLN A 405 -34.38 -13.47 -8.74
C GLN A 405 -33.49 -14.56 -8.19
#